data_AF-A0A6M8VYU7-F1
#
_entry.id   AF-A0A6M8VYU7-F1
#
_cell.length_a   1.000
_cell.length_b   1.000
_cell.length_c   1.000
_cell.angle_alpha   90.00
_cell.angle_beta   90.00
_cell.angle_gamma   90.00
#
_symmetry.space_group_name_H-M   'P 1'
#
loop_
_entity.id
_entity.type
_entity.pdbx_description
1 polymer ?
#
loop_
_entity_poly.entity_id
_entity_poly.type
_entity_poly.pdbx_seq_one_letter_code
_entity_poly.pdbx_strand_id
1 'polypeptide(L)'
;MRPRLGQEALPPIVGGTTIPVGAEFRRLRSDEALLSRLANATGGRELDLALPETWRLFDRAGVPPRVTMTPVFVPLMLLALALFVLDVATRRVAWDRFVSREFGVDLRKAAAEATRERGEQAGRALSGLKAGRAAGFG
;
A
#
# COMPACT_ATOMS: atom_id res chain seq x y z
N MET A 1 17.72 30.46 -6.26
CA MET A 1 18.42 31.52 -7.01
C MET A 1 17.84 31.54 -8.42
N ARG A 2 17.18 32.62 -8.86
CA ARG A 2 16.57 32.69 -10.21
C ARG A 2 17.61 33.23 -11.20
N PRO A 3 17.82 32.62 -12.38
CA PRO A 3 18.80 33.08 -13.35
C PRO A 3 18.42 34.47 -13.88
N ARG A 4 19.38 35.40 -13.89
CA ARG A 4 19.24 36.76 -14.41
C ARG A 4 20.44 37.07 -15.29
N LEU A 5 20.23 37.78 -16.40
CA LEU A 5 21.31 38.36 -17.19
C LEU A 5 21.28 39.88 -16.96
N GLY A 6 22.20 40.37 -16.13
CA GLY A 6 22.15 41.76 -15.66
C GLY A 6 20.87 42.04 -14.85
N GLN A 7 20.10 43.05 -15.25
CA GLN A 7 18.85 43.42 -14.58
C GLN A 7 17.61 42.67 -15.09
N GLU A 8 17.72 41.90 -16.18
CA GLU A 8 16.58 41.24 -16.82
C GLU A 8 16.42 39.79 -16.33
N ALA A 9 15.19 39.41 -15.99
CA ALA A 9 14.87 38.04 -15.58
C ALA A 9 14.73 37.18 -16.85
N LEU A 10 15.57 36.15 -16.97
CA LEU A 10 15.53 35.29 -18.15
C LEU A 10 14.25 34.43 -18.13
N PRO A 11 13.50 34.36 -19.24
CA PRO A 11 12.34 33.48 -19.35
C PRO A 11 12.79 32.01 -19.24
N PRO A 12 12.03 31.15 -18.53
CA PRO A 12 12.38 29.74 -18.37
C PRO A 12 12.33 29.03 -19.72
N ILE A 13 13.44 28.41 -20.12
CA ILE A 13 13.50 27.55 -21.30
C ILE A 13 13.02 26.16 -20.89
N VAL A 14 11.84 25.78 -21.34
CA VAL A 14 11.32 24.41 -21.19
C VAL A 14 11.80 23.59 -22.38
N GLY A 15 12.83 22.80 -22.18
CA GLY A 15 13.28 21.81 -23.15
C GLY A 15 12.48 20.52 -23.02
N GLY A 16 11.82 20.09 -24.09
CA GLY A 16 11.26 18.75 -24.21
C GLY A 16 12.25 17.83 -24.91
N THR A 17 12.57 16.69 -24.31
CA THR A 17 13.29 15.62 -25.02
C THR A 17 12.29 14.55 -25.45
N THR A 18 12.24 14.26 -26.74
CA THR A 18 11.46 13.13 -27.27
C THR A 18 12.42 11.98 -27.52
N ILE A 19 12.24 10.87 -26.79
CA ILE A 19 12.96 9.63 -27.08
C ILE A 19 12.24 8.98 -28.26
N PRO A 20 12.84 8.92 -29.47
CA PRO A 20 12.22 8.24 -30.58
C PRO A 20 12.13 6.76 -30.24
N VAL A 21 10.92 6.23 -30.24
CA VAL A 21 10.67 4.80 -30.01
C VAL A 21 11.42 4.02 -31.10
N GLY A 22 12.30 3.10 -30.69
CA GLY A 22 13.18 2.36 -31.59
C GLY A 22 12.42 1.62 -32.70
N ALA A 23 13.10 1.34 -33.83
CA ALA A 23 12.50 0.66 -34.98
C ALA A 23 11.87 -0.70 -34.64
N GLU A 24 12.39 -1.36 -33.61
CA GLU A 24 11.88 -2.61 -33.02
C GLU A 24 10.43 -2.48 -32.52
N PHE A 25 10.04 -1.32 -31.98
CA PHE A 25 8.70 -1.10 -31.46
C PHE A 25 7.64 -0.92 -32.55
N ARG A 26 8.04 -0.60 -33.79
CA ARG A 26 7.12 -0.53 -34.93
C ARG A 26 6.56 -1.90 -35.34
N ARG A 27 7.16 -2.99 -34.89
CA ARG A 27 6.70 -4.37 -35.17
C ARG A 27 5.82 -4.94 -34.08
N LEU A 28 5.69 -4.28 -32.92
CA LEU A 28 4.75 -4.73 -31.90
C LEU A 28 3.33 -4.50 -32.40
N ARG A 29 2.61 -5.61 -32.56
CA ARG A 29 1.16 -5.65 -32.77
C ARG A 29 0.52 -6.00 -31.44
N SER A 30 -0.67 -5.48 -31.19
CA SER A 30 -1.49 -5.94 -30.07
C SER A 30 -1.93 -7.38 -30.33
N ASP A 31 -1.84 -8.21 -29.31
CA ASP A 31 -2.39 -9.57 -29.31
C ASP A 31 -3.86 -9.50 -28.83
N GLU A 32 -4.77 -9.41 -29.79
CA GLU A 32 -6.21 -9.29 -29.53
C GLU A 32 -6.76 -10.51 -28.77
N ALA A 33 -6.24 -11.70 -29.05
CA ALA A 33 -6.65 -12.92 -28.37
C ALA A 33 -6.27 -12.90 -26.89
N LEU A 34 -5.05 -12.43 -26.56
CA LEU A 34 -4.61 -12.26 -25.18
C LEU A 34 -5.43 -11.19 -24.45
N LEU A 35 -5.71 -10.07 -25.11
CA LEU A 35 -6.52 -8.98 -24.53
C LEU A 35 -7.96 -9.43 -24.26
N SER A 36 -8.57 -10.16 -25.18
CA SER A 36 -9.92 -10.72 -25.00
C SER A 36 -9.96 -11.71 -23.83
N ARG A 37 -8.94 -12.58 -23.69
CA ARG A 37 -8.81 -13.48 -22.54
C ARG A 37 -8.66 -12.72 -21.21
N LEU A 38 -7.88 -11.64 -21.20
CA LEU A 38 -7.71 -10.81 -20.01
C LEU A 38 -9.00 -10.09 -19.61
N ALA A 39 -9.74 -9.55 -20.59
CA ALA A 39 -11.04 -8.93 -20.36
C ALA A 39 -12.01 -9.93 -19.72
N ASN A 40 -12.12 -11.14 -20.27
CA ASN A 40 -12.98 -12.19 -19.73
C ASN A 40 -12.54 -12.63 -18.32
N ALA A 41 -11.25 -12.81 -18.07
CA ALA A 41 -10.73 -13.27 -16.78
C ALA A 41 -10.89 -12.24 -15.65
N THR A 42 -10.89 -10.95 -15.99
CA THR A 42 -10.94 -9.85 -15.01
C THR A 42 -12.33 -9.24 -14.86
N GLY A 43 -13.31 -9.67 -15.66
CA GLY A 43 -14.61 -9.01 -15.77
C GLY A 43 -14.53 -7.62 -16.42
N GLY A 44 -13.48 -7.38 -17.21
CA GLY A 44 -13.32 -6.17 -18.01
C GLY A 44 -14.21 -6.18 -19.26
N ARG A 45 -14.04 -5.17 -20.12
CA ARG A 45 -14.75 -5.07 -21.40
C ARG A 45 -13.80 -4.74 -22.52
N GLU A 46 -14.10 -5.26 -23.71
CA GLU A 46 -13.41 -4.89 -24.94
C GLU A 46 -13.98 -3.58 -25.47
N LEU A 47 -13.11 -2.75 -26.05
CA LEU A 47 -13.45 -1.41 -26.51
C LEU A 47 -13.28 -1.35 -28.02
N ASP A 48 -14.36 -1.03 -28.74
CA ASP A 48 -14.32 -0.88 -30.19
C ASP A 48 -13.75 0.49 -30.59
N LEU A 49 -12.50 0.47 -31.10
CA LEU A 49 -11.73 1.67 -31.44
C LEU A 49 -12.38 2.51 -32.54
N ALA A 50 -13.33 1.95 -33.28
CA ALA A 50 -14.08 2.67 -34.31
C ALA A 50 -15.15 3.61 -33.74
N LEU A 51 -15.56 3.43 -32.47
CA LEU A 51 -16.67 4.15 -31.85
C LEU A 51 -16.31 4.75 -30.47
N PRO A 52 -15.28 5.63 -30.39
CA PRO A 52 -14.74 6.13 -29.13
C PRO A 52 -15.74 6.96 -28.31
N GLU A 53 -16.70 7.62 -28.94
CA GLU A 53 -17.76 8.40 -28.29
C GLU A 53 -18.70 7.55 -27.42
N THR A 54 -18.78 6.25 -27.68
CA THR A 54 -19.58 5.32 -26.85
C THR A 54 -18.84 4.90 -25.58
N TRP A 55 -17.54 5.19 -25.51
CA TRP A 55 -16.71 4.76 -24.41
C TRP A 55 -16.89 5.70 -23.22
N ARG A 56 -17.78 5.35 -22.30
CA ARG A 56 -17.91 5.98 -20.97
C ARG A 56 -16.69 5.67 -20.09
N LEU A 57 -15.48 6.02 -20.51
CA LEU A 57 -14.20 5.65 -19.88
C LEU A 57 -14.04 6.21 -18.46
N PHE A 58 -14.60 7.39 -18.21
CA PHE A 58 -14.49 8.10 -16.95
C PHE A 58 -15.70 7.91 -16.04
N ASP A 59 -16.66 7.07 -16.43
CA ASP A 59 -17.80 6.76 -15.61
C ASP A 59 -17.42 5.79 -14.49
N ARG A 60 -17.54 6.27 -13.24
CA ARG A 60 -17.19 5.52 -12.03
C ARG A 60 -18.43 5.01 -11.29
N ALA A 61 -19.64 5.19 -11.84
CA ALA A 61 -20.90 4.87 -11.16
C ALA A 61 -21.04 3.39 -10.76
N GLY A 62 -20.25 2.48 -11.35
CA GLY A 62 -20.24 1.04 -11.05
C GLY A 62 -18.90 0.48 -10.58
N VAL A 63 -17.87 1.31 -10.41
CA VAL A 63 -16.56 0.83 -9.93
C VAL A 63 -16.59 0.78 -8.41
N PRO A 64 -16.57 -0.40 -7.77
CA PRO A 64 -16.54 -0.48 -6.33
C PRO A 64 -15.30 0.27 -5.82
N PRO A 65 -15.44 1.17 -4.84
CA PRO A 65 -14.29 1.87 -4.28
C PRO A 65 -13.29 0.84 -3.76
N ARG A 66 -12.13 0.77 -4.40
CA ARG A 66 -11.05 -0.12 -3.99
C ARG A 66 -10.45 0.43 -2.70
N VAL A 67 -10.97 0.00 -1.56
CA VAL A 67 -10.36 0.26 -0.25
C VAL A 67 -9.28 -0.78 -0.02
N THR A 68 -8.14 -0.62 -0.69
CA THR A 68 -6.95 -1.43 -0.40
C THR A 68 -5.96 -0.59 0.36
N MET A 69 -6.17 -0.48 1.68
CA MET A 69 -5.09 -0.18 2.62
C MET A 69 -5.41 -0.86 3.95
N THR A 70 -4.76 -1.99 4.22
CA THR A 70 -4.51 -2.37 5.62
C THR A 70 -3.68 -1.22 6.20
N PRO A 71 -4.14 -0.49 7.22
CA PRO A 71 -3.47 0.72 7.68
C PRO A 71 -2.20 0.34 8.48
N VAL A 72 -1.11 0.02 7.76
CA VAL A 72 0.21 -0.29 8.33
C VAL A 72 0.90 0.92 8.95
N PHE A 73 0.36 2.12 8.70
CA PHE A 73 0.87 3.37 9.25
C PHE A 73 0.87 3.37 10.78
N VAL A 74 -0.24 2.95 11.41
CA VAL A 74 -0.37 2.93 12.87
C VAL A 74 0.66 1.99 13.53
N PRO A 75 0.80 0.70 13.11
CA PRO A 75 1.81 -0.17 13.73
C PRO A 75 3.25 0.31 13.45
N LEU A 76 3.55 0.87 12.28
CA LEU A 76 4.88 1.44 12.00
C LEU A 76 5.17 2.68 12.84
N MET A 77 4.16 3.53 13.07
CA MET A 77 4.30 4.71 13.93
C MET A 77 4.54 4.31 15.39
N LEU A 78 3.82 3.31 15.90
CA LEU A 78 4.07 2.76 17.24
C LEU A 78 5.46 2.15 17.35
N LEU A 79 5.91 1.40 16.34
CA LEU A 79 7.26 0.84 16.28
C LEU A 79 8.32 1.95 16.27
N ALA A 80 8.14 2.98 15.46
CA ALA A 80 9.05 4.13 15.38
C ALA A 80 9.12 4.87 16.72
N LEU A 81 7.99 5.09 17.40
CA LEU A 81 7.96 5.69 18.73
C LEU A 81 8.72 4.85 19.75
N ALA A 82 8.52 3.53 19.75
CA ALA A 82 9.23 2.62 20.65
C ALA A 82 10.75 2.65 20.40
N LEU A 83 11.17 2.61 19.13
CA LEU A 83 12.59 2.70 18.76
C LEU A 83 13.20 4.06 19.11
N PHE A 84 12.45 5.15 18.96
CA PHE A 84 12.91 6.48 19.35
C PHE A 84 13.17 6.58 20.85
N VAL A 85 12.22 6.12 21.69
CA VAL A 85 12.42 6.09 23.15
C VAL A 85 13.61 5.20 23.51
N LEU A 86 13.77 4.06 22.83
CA LEU A 86 14.88 3.15 23.03
C LEU A 86 16.23 3.81 22.70
N ASP A 87 16.35 4.50 21.56
CA ASP A 87 17.56 5.22 21.13
C ASP A 87 17.92 6.34 22.12
N VAL A 88 16.92 7.09 22.60
CA VAL A 88 17.13 8.13 23.61
C VAL A 88 17.61 7.50 24.93
N ALA A 89 17.01 6.38 25.35
CA ALA A 89 17.39 5.71 26.59
C ALA A 89 18.81 5.14 26.53
N THR A 90 19.19 4.48 25.42
CA THR A 90 20.55 3.93 25.22
C THR A 90 21.60 5.03 25.15
N ARG A 91 21.34 6.12 24.43
CA ARG A 91 22.27 7.26 24.36
C ARG A 91 22.39 8.02 25.67
N ARG A 92 21.34 8.08 26.48
CA ARG A 92 21.31 8.90 27.72
C ARG A 92 21.61 8.13 29.00
N VAL A 93 21.99 6.84 28.94
CA VAL A 93 22.26 5.97 30.11
C VAL A 93 21.13 6.10 31.16
N ALA A 94 19.91 6.37 30.72
CA ALA A 94 18.76 6.66 31.58
C ALA A 94 18.00 5.38 32.01
N TRP A 95 18.55 4.22 31.63
CA TRP A 95 17.99 2.91 31.90
C TRP A 95 17.91 2.61 33.40
N ASP A 96 18.83 3.13 34.21
CA ASP A 96 18.87 2.84 35.65
C ASP A 96 17.63 3.35 36.40
N ARG A 97 16.99 4.42 35.88
CA ARG A 97 15.76 4.99 36.45
C ARG A 97 14.48 4.52 35.78
N PHE A 98 14.53 4.20 34.48
CA PHE A 98 13.37 3.72 33.72
C PHE A 98 13.13 2.20 33.85
N VAL A 99 14.17 1.42 34.15
CA VAL A 99 14.11 -0.04 34.41
C VAL A 99 14.22 -0.31 35.90
N SER A 100 13.72 0.61 36.72
CA SER A 100 13.41 0.20 38.09
C SER A 100 12.34 -0.89 38.04
N ARG A 101 12.41 -1.85 38.97
CA ARG A 101 11.68 -3.14 38.96
C ARG A 101 10.17 -3.03 38.72
N GLU A 102 9.54 -1.89 39.03
CA GLU A 102 8.10 -1.67 38.87
C GLU A 102 7.68 -1.56 37.39
N PHE A 103 8.32 -0.69 36.59
CA PHE A 103 7.93 -0.50 35.18
C PHE A 103 8.22 -1.72 34.29
N GLY A 104 9.31 -2.45 34.56
CA GLY A 104 9.67 -3.64 33.79
C GLY A 104 8.71 -4.82 34.00
N VAL A 105 8.15 -4.96 35.21
CA VAL A 105 7.17 -6.00 35.53
C VAL A 105 5.82 -5.69 34.86
N ASP A 106 5.39 -4.44 34.90
CA ASP A 106 4.11 -4.03 34.32
C ASP A 106 4.12 -4.11 32.80
N LEU A 107 5.22 -3.72 32.15
CA LEU A 107 5.37 -3.85 30.71
C LEU A 107 5.35 -5.31 30.25
N ARG A 108 5.99 -6.22 31.00
CA ARG A 108 5.98 -7.67 30.70
C ARG A 108 4.59 -8.27 30.86
N LYS A 109 3.84 -7.88 31.89
CA LYS A 109 2.45 -8.31 32.09
C LYS A 109 1.56 -7.83 30.94
N ALA A 110 1.63 -6.55 30.60
CA ALA A 110 0.84 -5.97 29.50
C ALA A 110 1.17 -6.59 28.14
N ALA A 111 2.45 -6.88 27.86
CA ALA A 111 2.87 -7.54 26.62
C ALA A 111 2.37 -9.00 26.55
N ALA A 112 2.39 -9.73 27.66
CA ALA A 112 1.87 -11.09 27.74
C ALA A 112 0.34 -11.14 27.53
N GLU A 113 -0.40 -10.21 28.13
CA GLU A 113 -1.85 -10.08 27.96
C GLU A 113 -2.22 -9.76 26.50
N ALA A 114 -1.58 -8.79 25.87
CA ALA A 114 -1.83 -8.43 24.48
C ALA A 114 -1.54 -9.58 23.48
N THR A 115 -0.51 -10.38 23.76
CA THR A 115 -0.16 -11.54 22.92
C THR A 115 -1.17 -12.67 23.09
N ARG A 116 -1.66 -12.88 24.33
CA ARG A 116 -2.70 -13.86 24.64
C ARG A 116 -4.02 -13.50 23.97
N GLU A 117 -4.44 -12.24 24.04
CA GLU A 117 -5.68 -11.76 23.43
C GLU A 117 -5.68 -11.96 21.90
N ARG A 118 -4.56 -11.65 21.23
CA ARG A 118 -4.40 -11.91 19.79
C ARG A 118 -4.43 -13.39 19.45
N GLY A 119 -3.83 -14.24 20.29
CA GLY A 119 -3.89 -15.71 20.13
C GLY A 119 -5.30 -16.26 20.27
N GLU A 120 -6.08 -15.74 21.22
CA GLU A 120 -7.49 -16.11 21.40
C GLU A 120 -8.37 -15.64 20.22
N GLN A 121 -8.16 -14.43 19.71
CA GLN A 121 -8.86 -13.92 18.53
C GLN A 121 -8.55 -14.75 17.28
N ALA A 122 -7.29 -15.11 17.06
CA ALA A 122 -6.89 -16.00 15.97
C ALA A 122 -7.50 -17.41 16.12
N GLY A 123 -7.52 -17.95 17.34
CA GLY A 123 -8.16 -19.24 17.64
C GLY A 123 -9.66 -19.25 17.34
N ARG A 124 -10.38 -18.17 17.69
CA ARG A 124 -11.82 -18.01 17.40
C ARG A 124 -12.10 -17.89 15.90
N ALA A 125 -11.24 -17.19 15.15
CA ALA A 125 -11.36 -17.11 13.69
C ALA A 125 -11.17 -18.49 13.03
N LEU A 126 -10.18 -19.26 13.48
CA LEU A 126 -9.91 -20.61 12.97
C LEU A 126 -11.01 -21.62 13.34
N SER A 127 -11.57 -21.53 14.55
CA SER A 127 -12.68 -22.40 14.96
C SER A 127 -13.96 -22.10 14.18
N GLY A 128 -14.23 -20.83 13.88
CA GLY A 128 -15.33 -20.41 13.01
C GLY A 128 -15.21 -20.97 11.59
N LEU A 129 -14.00 -20.94 11.00
CA LEU A 129 -13.73 -21.53 9.69
C LEU A 129 -13.86 -23.06 9.68
N LYS A 130 -13.43 -23.73 10.77
CA LYS A 130 -13.57 -25.19 10.93
C LYS A 130 -15.03 -25.60 11.06
N ALA A 131 -15.85 -24.85 11.79
CA ALA A 131 -17.27 -25.09 11.95
C ALA A 131 -18.04 -24.90 10.62
N GLY A 132 -17.73 -23.84 9.87
CA GLY A 132 -18.31 -23.62 8.54
C GLY A 132 -17.94 -24.70 7.52
N ARG A 133 -16.73 -25.26 7.61
CA ARG A 133 -16.30 -26.39 6.76
C ARG A 133 -17.05 -27.69 7.07
N ALA A 134 -17.42 -27.93 8.33
CA ALA A 134 -18.19 -29.10 8.72
C ALA A 134 -19.67 -29.02 8.28
N ALA A 135 -20.23 -27.81 8.16
CA ALA A 135 -21.60 -27.59 7.71
C ALA A 135 -21.79 -27.67 6.18
N GLY A 136 -20.71 -27.62 5.39
CA GLY A 136 -20.74 -27.67 3.92
C GLY A 136 -20.56 -29.06 3.29
N PHE A 137 -20.56 -30.13 4.10
CA PHE A 137 -20.44 -31.54 3.65
C PHE A 137 -21.61 -32.41 4.14
N GLY A 138 -22.77 -31.81 4.39
CA GLY A 138 -24.02 -32.50 4.73
C GLY A 138 -25.00 -32.51 3.56
#